data_AF-A0A855NEH3-F1
#
_entry.id   AF-A0A855NEH3-F1
#
_cell.length_a   1.000
_cell.length_b   1.000
_cell.length_c   1.000
_cell.angle_alpha   90.00
_cell.angle_beta   90.00
_cell.angle_gamma   90.00
#
_symmetry.space_group_name_H-M   'P 1'
#
loop_
_entity.id
_entity.type
_entity.pdbx_description
1 polymer ?
#
loop_
_entity_poly.entity_id
_entity_poly.type
_entity_poly.pdbx_seq_one_letter_code
_entity_poly.pdbx_strand_id
1 'polypeptide(L)'
;MKQKLVLVGASTGGPGHLRELFSDIILPQNVSIVIAQHMNKTFMPSFVAQFNKNIKSEVTMVKDKEILKNKIYICEKNSIILDTKQLIIAPDISGIPTIFNPNVNMLFSSAVSACKFSDVLAILLTGLGDDGAIGLDKLYKSGAKCIAENDETAVVYGMPKRAKELNPKLETANLQNIKIELEKFINE
;
A
#
# COMPACT_ATOMS: atom_id res chain seq x y z
N MET A 1 19.55 2.62 10.84
CA MET A 1 18.99 2.67 9.47
C MET A 1 17.68 3.45 9.53
N LYS A 2 17.40 4.27 8.51
CA LYS A 2 16.12 4.99 8.40
C LYS A 2 14.99 3.96 8.25
N GLN A 3 13.80 4.23 8.81
CA GLN A 3 12.65 3.34 8.63
C GLN A 3 12.18 3.43 7.18
N LYS A 4 11.78 2.28 6.61
CA LYS A 4 11.21 2.18 5.27
C LYS A 4 9.75 1.74 5.37
N LEU A 5 8.88 2.47 4.69
CA LEU A 5 7.45 2.20 4.64
C LEU A 5 7.04 1.94 3.19
N VAL A 6 6.46 0.78 2.95
CA VAL A 6 5.79 0.48 1.68
C VAL A 6 4.29 0.58 1.90
N LEU A 7 3.62 1.36 1.06
CA LEU A 7 2.17 1.50 1.03
C LEU A 7 1.64 0.90 -0.27
N VAL A 8 0.61 0.06 -0.18
CA VAL A 8 0.00 -0.55 -1.37
C VAL A 8 -1.50 -0.33 -1.37
N GLY A 9 -2.01 0.18 -2.48
CA GLY A 9 -3.44 0.28 -2.77
C GLY A 9 -3.83 -0.63 -3.91
N ALA A 10 -4.89 -1.43 -3.76
CA ALA A 10 -5.35 -2.35 -4.79
C ALA A 10 -6.85 -2.63 -4.70
N SER A 11 -7.46 -3.07 -5.80
CA SER A 11 -8.88 -3.43 -5.86
C SER A 11 -9.08 -4.69 -6.74
N THR A 12 -9.90 -4.65 -7.78
CA THR A 12 -10.12 -5.77 -8.70
C THR A 12 -8.81 -6.26 -9.33
N GLY A 13 -8.51 -7.56 -9.21
CA GLY A 13 -7.23 -8.17 -9.62
C GLY A 13 -6.13 -8.12 -8.53
N GLY A 14 -6.30 -7.25 -7.53
CA GLY A 14 -5.33 -6.99 -6.47
C GLY A 14 -4.86 -8.22 -5.70
N PRO A 15 -5.72 -9.15 -5.22
CA PRO A 15 -5.28 -10.32 -4.47
C PRO A 15 -4.24 -11.19 -5.20
N GLY A 16 -4.37 -11.33 -6.52
CA GLY A 16 -3.41 -12.06 -7.35
C GLY A 16 -2.06 -11.33 -7.43
N HIS A 17 -2.11 -10.02 -7.70
CA HIS A 17 -0.91 -9.19 -7.86
C HIS A 17 -0.14 -9.02 -6.55
N LEU A 18 -0.85 -8.84 -5.43
CA LEU A 18 -0.26 -8.82 -4.10
C LEU A 18 0.50 -10.12 -3.83
N ARG A 19 -0.07 -11.28 -4.16
CA ARG A 19 0.61 -12.57 -3.96
C ARG A 19 1.90 -12.64 -4.78
N GLU A 20 1.86 -12.21 -6.04
CA GLU A 20 3.02 -12.22 -6.94
C GLU A 20 4.14 -11.28 -6.48
N LEU A 21 3.79 -10.08 -6.00
CA LEU A 21 4.75 -9.12 -5.47
C LEU A 21 5.45 -9.64 -4.21
N PHE A 22 4.71 -10.28 -3.30
CA PHE A 22 5.20 -10.56 -1.95
C PHE A 22 5.57 -12.03 -1.67
N SER A 23 5.32 -12.98 -2.59
CA SER A 23 5.54 -14.43 -2.39
C SER A 23 6.91 -14.80 -1.80
N ASP A 24 7.96 -14.14 -2.30
CA ASP A 24 9.34 -14.47 -1.99
C ASP A 24 10.04 -13.44 -1.10
N ILE A 25 9.31 -12.40 -0.69
CA ILE A 25 9.85 -11.28 0.08
C ILE A 25 10.00 -11.66 1.55
N ILE A 26 11.21 -11.51 2.06
CA ILE A 26 11.55 -11.54 3.48
C ILE A 26 11.87 -10.10 3.88
N LEU A 27 11.08 -9.53 4.80
CA LEU A 27 11.24 -8.12 5.19
C LEU A 27 12.46 -7.92 6.10
N PRO A 28 13.37 -6.98 5.76
CA PRO A 28 14.39 -6.50 6.67
C PRO A 28 13.79 -5.85 7.92
N GLN A 29 14.59 -5.77 8.99
CA GLN A 29 14.13 -5.30 10.30
C GLN A 29 13.55 -3.86 10.30
N ASN A 30 13.98 -3.01 9.37
CA ASN A 30 13.55 -1.61 9.26
C ASN A 30 12.47 -1.36 8.19
N VAL A 31 11.91 -2.42 7.57
CA VAL A 31 10.93 -2.31 6.48
C VAL A 31 9.56 -2.77 6.97
N SER A 32 8.53 -1.97 6.77
CA SER A 32 7.13 -2.35 7.01
C SER A 32 6.29 -2.15 5.75
N ILE A 33 5.28 -3.01 5.53
CA ILE A 33 4.35 -2.90 4.41
C ILE A 33 2.94 -2.72 4.96
N VAL A 34 2.17 -1.77 4.42
CA VAL A 34 0.75 -1.58 4.74
C VAL A 34 -0.07 -1.61 3.45
N ILE A 35 -1.10 -2.46 3.43
CA ILE A 35 -1.91 -2.76 2.25
C ILE A 35 -3.37 -2.39 2.52
N ALA A 36 -3.92 -1.51 1.67
CA ALA A 36 -5.36 -1.29 1.54
C ALA A 36 -5.87 -1.99 0.27
N GLN A 37 -6.55 -3.13 0.47
CA GLN A 37 -7.19 -3.90 -0.60
C GLN A 37 -8.70 -3.71 -0.50
N HIS A 38 -9.34 -3.20 -1.56
CA HIS A 38 -10.79 -3.17 -1.64
C HIS A 38 -11.34 -4.60 -1.71
N MET A 39 -12.05 -5.01 -0.66
CA MET A 39 -12.66 -6.31 -0.55
C MET A 39 -13.81 -6.24 0.46
N ASN A 40 -14.85 -7.04 0.27
CA ASN A 40 -15.89 -7.19 1.29
C ASN A 40 -15.26 -7.74 2.58
N LYS A 41 -15.59 -7.10 3.71
CA LYS A 41 -15.07 -7.44 5.06
C LYS A 41 -15.23 -8.92 5.40
N THR A 42 -16.30 -9.57 4.95
CA THR A 42 -16.54 -11.01 5.18
C THR A 42 -15.47 -11.90 4.54
N PHE A 43 -14.82 -11.46 3.45
CA PHE A 43 -13.76 -12.22 2.79
C PHE A 43 -12.35 -11.90 3.32
N MET A 44 -12.18 -10.78 4.04
CA MET A 44 -10.86 -10.31 4.48
C MET A 44 -10.10 -11.33 5.34
N PRO A 45 -10.72 -12.01 6.34
CA PRO A 45 -10.01 -13.01 7.14
C PRO A 45 -9.50 -14.19 6.30
N SER A 46 -10.30 -14.66 5.34
CA SER A 46 -9.91 -15.76 4.44
C SER A 46 -8.78 -15.32 3.50
N PHE A 47 -8.86 -14.11 2.96
CA PHE A 47 -7.80 -13.53 2.14
C PHE A 47 -6.49 -13.43 2.92
N VAL A 48 -6.49 -12.84 4.11
CA VAL A 48 -5.27 -12.71 4.94
C VAL A 48 -4.70 -14.08 5.29
N ALA A 49 -5.53 -15.05 5.67
CA ALA A 49 -5.07 -16.39 5.99
C ALA A 49 -4.42 -17.09 4.79
N GLN A 50 -4.99 -16.95 3.59
CA GLN A 50 -4.39 -17.49 2.36
C GLN A 50 -3.12 -16.74 1.97
N PHE A 51 -3.12 -15.42 2.08
CA PHE A 51 -1.97 -14.58 1.77
C PHE A 51 -0.78 -14.92 2.66
N ASN A 52 -1.01 -15.04 3.97
CA ASN A 52 0.02 -15.42 4.95
C ASN A 52 0.62 -16.81 4.71
N LYS A 53 -0.14 -17.77 4.16
CA LYS A 53 0.38 -19.11 3.82
C LYS A 53 1.35 -19.11 2.64
N ASN A 54 1.27 -18.11 1.77
CA ASN A 54 2.03 -18.05 0.52
C ASN A 54 3.19 -17.04 0.58
N ILE A 55 3.48 -16.47 1.75
CA ILE A 55 4.47 -15.41 1.94
C ILE A 55 5.36 -15.77 3.12
N LYS A 56 6.66 -15.43 3.01
CA LYS A 56 7.67 -15.73 4.03
C LYS A 56 7.65 -14.76 5.22
N SER A 57 7.20 -13.53 4.97
CA SER A 57 7.07 -12.48 6.00
C SER A 57 5.75 -12.62 6.77
N GLU A 58 5.75 -12.23 8.05
CA GLU A 58 4.53 -12.24 8.86
C GLU A 58 3.48 -11.27 8.30
N VAL A 59 2.27 -11.77 8.07
CA VAL A 59 1.11 -10.98 7.65
C VAL A 59 0.10 -10.91 8.80
N THR A 60 -0.37 -9.70 9.12
CA THR A 60 -1.43 -9.47 10.10
C THR A 60 -2.48 -8.48 9.59
N MET A 61 -3.66 -8.49 10.20
CA MET A 61 -4.67 -7.45 9.99
C MET A 61 -4.48 -6.31 10.98
N VAL A 62 -4.73 -5.09 10.54
CA VAL A 62 -4.80 -3.92 11.44
C VAL A 62 -6.08 -4.02 12.27
N LYS A 63 -5.92 -4.31 13.56
CA LYS A 63 -7.02 -4.39 14.54
C LYS A 63 -7.07 -3.16 15.44
N ASP A 64 -5.90 -2.80 15.97
CA ASP A 64 -5.71 -1.74 16.93
C ASP A 64 -4.53 -0.86 16.53
N LYS A 65 -4.31 0.21 17.29
CA LYS A 65 -3.13 1.07 17.14
C LYS A 65 -1.86 0.26 17.48
N GLU A 66 -0.93 0.18 16.52
CA GLU A 66 0.31 -0.57 16.67
C GLU A 66 1.50 0.18 16.04
N ILE A 67 2.67 0.11 16.69
CA ILE A 67 3.93 0.53 16.08
C ILE A 67 4.27 -0.43 14.94
N LEU A 68 4.53 0.09 13.75
CA LEU A 68 4.92 -0.72 12.60
C LEU A 68 6.24 -1.44 12.85
N LYS A 69 6.23 -2.74 12.62
CA LYS A 69 7.39 -3.64 12.67
C LYS A 69 7.64 -4.26 11.30
N ASN A 70 8.60 -5.18 11.21
CA ASN A 70 8.96 -5.91 9.99
C ASN A 70 7.89 -6.93 9.56
N LYS A 71 6.69 -6.44 9.24
CA LYS A 71 5.50 -7.23 8.90
C LYS A 71 4.75 -6.59 7.74
N ILE A 72 3.85 -7.38 7.17
CA ILE A 72 2.83 -6.92 6.24
C ILE A 72 1.51 -6.72 7.00
N TYR A 73 0.98 -5.51 6.97
CA TYR A 73 -0.27 -5.13 7.60
C TYR A 73 -1.36 -4.97 6.55
N ILE A 74 -2.48 -5.70 6.69
CA ILE A 74 -3.64 -5.58 5.82
C ILE A 74 -4.74 -4.80 6.54
N CYS A 75 -5.19 -3.71 5.92
CA CYS A 75 -6.26 -2.88 6.43
C CYS A 75 -7.63 -3.53 6.13
N GLU A 76 -8.35 -3.98 7.18
CA GLU A 76 -9.76 -4.39 7.04
C GLU A 76 -10.69 -3.18 6.98
N LYS A 77 -10.29 -2.09 7.64
CA LYS A 77 -11.02 -0.84 7.72
C LYS A 77 -10.10 0.32 7.34
N ASN A 78 -10.69 1.49 7.14
CA ASN A 78 -9.95 2.74 7.07
C ASN A 78 -8.91 2.80 8.18
N SER A 79 -7.68 3.01 7.77
CA SER A 79 -6.52 3.04 8.64
C SER A 79 -5.62 4.19 8.22
N ILE A 80 -4.92 4.76 9.19
CA ILE A 80 -4.04 5.91 9.02
C ILE A 80 -2.66 5.62 9.59
N ILE A 81 -1.65 6.21 8.96
CA ILE A 81 -0.30 6.28 9.48
C ILE A 81 -0.19 7.51 10.38
N LEU A 82 0.28 7.30 11.60
CA LEU A 82 0.59 8.34 12.57
C LEU A 82 2.10 8.47 12.72
N ASP A 83 2.58 9.70 12.91
CA ASP A 83 4.00 10.06 12.93
C ASP A 83 4.51 10.51 14.31
N THR A 84 4.28 9.70 15.34
CA THR A 84 4.69 10.05 16.71
C THR A 84 6.12 9.59 17.00
N LYS A 85 7.12 10.15 16.30
CA LYS A 85 8.57 9.76 16.35
C LYS A 85 8.88 8.32 15.89
N GLN A 86 7.85 7.54 15.61
CA GLN A 86 7.88 6.19 15.04
C GLN A 86 6.69 6.08 14.10
N LEU A 87 6.78 5.20 13.10
CA LEU A 87 5.63 4.88 12.28
C LEU A 87 4.64 4.01 13.05
N ILE A 88 3.40 4.50 13.16
CA ILE A 88 2.30 3.79 13.80
C ILE A 88 1.18 3.63 12.80
N ILE A 89 0.58 2.45 12.72
CA ILE A 89 -0.69 2.22 12.01
C ILE A 89 -1.83 2.18 13.02
N ALA A 90 -2.95 2.82 12.69
CA ALA A 90 -4.14 2.78 13.54
C ALA A 90 -5.41 2.77 12.67
N PRO A 91 -6.50 2.14 13.13
CA PRO A 91 -7.81 2.38 12.56
C PRO A 91 -8.17 3.87 12.61
N ASP A 92 -8.81 4.38 11.56
CA ASP A 92 -9.36 5.73 11.57
C ASP A 92 -10.57 5.80 12.54
N ILE A 93 -10.55 6.80 13.42
CA ILE A 93 -11.62 7.08 14.39
C ILE A 93 -12.28 8.45 14.15
N SER A 94 -11.90 9.16 13.09
CA SER A 94 -12.44 10.49 12.79
C SER A 94 -13.92 10.45 12.36
N GLY A 95 -14.39 9.28 11.90
CA GLY A 95 -15.76 9.11 11.41
C GLY A 95 -16.01 9.76 10.06
N ILE A 96 -14.96 10.20 9.36
CA ILE A 96 -15.07 10.81 8.03
C ILE A 96 -15.64 9.77 7.06
N PRO A 97 -16.83 10.02 6.45
CA PRO A 97 -17.40 9.12 5.47
C PRO A 97 -16.46 8.96 4.26
N THR A 98 -16.33 7.73 3.79
CA THR A 98 -15.51 7.36 2.64
C THR A 98 -16.30 6.42 1.73
N ILE A 99 -16.04 6.50 0.43
CA ILE A 99 -16.71 5.66 -0.58
C ILE A 99 -16.33 4.19 -0.41
N PHE A 100 -15.06 3.93 -0.06
CA PHE A 100 -14.50 2.61 0.17
C PHE A 100 -14.03 2.46 1.62
N ASN A 101 -14.03 1.23 2.12
CA ASN A 101 -13.56 0.91 3.46
C ASN A 101 -12.89 -0.47 3.44
N PRO A 102 -11.55 -0.56 3.34
CA PRO A 102 -10.57 0.53 3.50
C PRO A 102 -10.51 1.51 2.32
N ASN A 103 -10.21 2.78 2.58
CA ASN A 103 -9.97 3.82 1.58
C ASN A 103 -8.46 4.04 1.36
N VAL A 104 -8.00 3.89 0.12
CA VAL A 104 -6.58 4.01 -0.24
C VAL A 104 -6.10 5.47 -0.14
N ASN A 105 -6.91 6.44 -0.59
CA ASN A 105 -6.55 7.86 -0.50
C ASN A 105 -6.31 8.31 0.94
N MET A 106 -7.09 7.81 1.90
CA MET A 106 -6.95 8.09 3.33
C MET A 106 -5.63 7.52 3.87
N LEU A 107 -5.36 6.24 3.60
CA LEU A 107 -4.10 5.60 4.00
C LEU A 107 -2.91 6.39 3.44
N PHE A 108 -2.89 6.64 2.14
CA PHE A 108 -1.78 7.34 1.48
C PHE A 108 -1.63 8.78 1.95
N SER A 109 -2.74 9.53 2.08
CA SER A 109 -2.70 10.93 2.55
C SER A 109 -2.17 11.04 3.98
N SER A 110 -2.52 10.10 4.86
CA SER A 110 -2.05 10.11 6.26
C SER A 110 -0.54 9.88 6.38
N ALA A 111 0.07 9.17 5.42
CA ALA A 111 1.48 8.87 5.41
C ALA A 111 2.38 9.98 4.85
N VAL A 112 1.80 11.09 4.37
CA VAL A 112 2.57 12.21 3.79
C VAL A 112 3.65 12.74 4.74
N SER A 113 3.32 12.90 6.03
CA SER A 113 4.29 13.42 7.00
C SER A 113 5.41 12.43 7.32
N ALA A 114 5.19 11.12 7.11
CA ALA A 114 6.22 10.10 7.27
C ALA A 114 7.42 10.30 6.35
N CYS A 115 7.22 10.92 5.17
CA CYS A 115 8.28 11.20 4.20
C CYS A 115 9.40 12.10 4.77
N LYS A 116 9.12 12.86 5.83
CA LYS A 116 10.10 13.75 6.49
C LYS A 116 11.21 12.99 7.24
N PHE A 117 10.94 11.75 7.68
CA PHE A 117 11.86 11.00 8.55
C PHE A 117 11.98 9.51 8.19
N SER A 118 11.16 9.02 7.26
CA SER A 118 11.20 7.65 6.72
C SER A 118 11.35 7.68 5.20
N ASP A 119 11.88 6.62 4.62
CA ASP A 119 11.79 6.42 3.16
C ASP A 119 10.45 5.76 2.87
N VAL A 120 9.72 6.29 1.90
CA VAL A 120 8.37 5.84 1.57
C VAL A 120 8.32 5.43 0.11
N LEU A 121 7.84 4.20 -0.12
CA LEU A 121 7.45 3.69 -1.43
C LEU A 121 5.93 3.50 -1.43
N ALA A 122 5.23 4.10 -2.38
CA ALA A 122 3.80 3.93 -2.56
C ALA A 122 3.50 3.29 -3.92
N ILE A 123 2.73 2.21 -3.90
CA ILE A 123 2.39 1.40 -5.07
C ILE A 123 0.87 1.40 -5.23
N LEU A 124 0.38 1.80 -6.40
CA LEU A 124 -1.04 1.73 -6.74
C LEU A 124 -1.25 0.69 -7.85
N LEU A 125 -1.90 -0.42 -7.50
CA LEU A 125 -2.14 -1.55 -8.39
C LEU A 125 -3.51 -1.46 -9.08
N THR A 126 -3.75 -2.44 -9.96
CA THR A 126 -5.03 -2.71 -10.61
C THR A 126 -6.25 -2.46 -9.74
N GLY A 127 -7.27 -1.87 -10.35
CA GLY A 127 -8.52 -1.56 -9.68
C GLY A 127 -9.44 -0.64 -10.46
N LEU A 128 -10.73 -0.72 -10.14
CA LEU A 128 -11.75 0.19 -10.67
C LEU A 128 -11.76 1.52 -9.89
N GLY A 129 -12.03 2.63 -10.59
CA GLY A 129 -12.24 3.94 -9.99
C GLY A 129 -10.95 4.75 -9.87
N ASP A 130 -10.91 5.66 -8.91
CA ASP A 130 -9.83 6.63 -8.71
C ASP A 130 -9.24 6.63 -7.29
N ASP A 131 -9.65 5.68 -6.44
CA ASP A 131 -9.15 5.66 -5.08
C ASP A 131 -7.63 5.41 -5.05
N GLY A 132 -6.95 6.13 -4.17
CA GLY A 132 -5.49 6.16 -4.09
C GLY A 132 -4.80 7.15 -5.03
N ALA A 133 -5.42 7.61 -6.13
CA ALA A 133 -4.77 8.52 -7.08
C ALA A 133 -4.33 9.85 -6.44
N ILE A 134 -5.23 10.48 -5.68
CA ILE A 134 -4.96 11.77 -4.99
C ILE A 134 -3.92 11.58 -3.88
N GLY A 135 -4.03 10.50 -3.11
CA GLY A 135 -3.09 10.17 -2.04
C GLY A 135 -1.69 9.90 -2.59
N LEU A 136 -1.60 9.20 -3.73
CA LEU A 136 -0.33 8.90 -4.39
C LEU A 136 0.34 10.18 -4.91
N ASP A 137 -0.41 11.09 -5.51
CA ASP A 137 0.10 12.40 -5.94
C ASP A 137 0.61 13.24 -4.76
N LYS A 138 -0.10 13.23 -3.61
CA LYS A 138 0.38 13.90 -2.38
C LYS A 138 1.69 13.30 -1.87
N LEU A 139 1.82 11.98 -1.88
CA LEU A 139 3.05 11.29 -1.50
C LEU A 139 4.20 11.63 -2.44
N TYR A 140 3.94 11.61 -3.76
CA TYR A 140 4.92 12.01 -4.78
C TYR A 140 5.42 13.44 -4.54
N LYS A 141 4.52 14.40 -4.33
CA LYS A 141 4.85 15.80 -4.03
C LYS A 141 5.64 15.98 -2.73
N SER A 142 5.58 14.99 -1.83
CA SER A 142 6.30 14.98 -0.55
C SER A 142 7.64 14.24 -0.61
N GLY A 143 8.05 13.79 -1.81
CA GLY A 143 9.33 13.13 -2.04
C GLY A 143 9.31 11.61 -1.89
N ALA A 144 8.14 10.99 -1.72
CA ALA A 144 8.03 9.53 -1.73
C ALA A 144 8.26 8.98 -3.14
N LYS A 145 8.86 7.78 -3.23
CA LYS A 145 8.88 7.02 -4.46
C LYS A 145 7.47 6.49 -4.73
N CYS A 146 6.91 6.76 -5.90
CA CYS A 146 5.54 6.41 -6.23
C CYS A 146 5.49 5.71 -7.58
N ILE A 147 4.87 4.53 -7.64
CA ILE A 147 4.73 3.74 -8.86
C ILE A 147 3.27 3.29 -8.99
N ALA A 148 2.72 3.37 -10.19
CA ALA A 148 1.41 2.82 -10.51
C ALA A 148 1.52 1.69 -11.54
N GLU A 149 0.68 0.67 -11.42
CA GLU A 149 0.64 -0.44 -12.39
C GLU A 149 0.20 0.05 -13.78
N ASN A 150 0.88 -0.36 -14.84
CA ASN A 150 0.48 -0.02 -16.20
C ASN A 150 -0.66 -0.91 -16.74
N ASP A 151 -1.16 -0.59 -17.93
CA ASP A 151 -2.23 -1.31 -18.61
C ASP A 151 -1.83 -2.68 -19.16
N GLU A 152 -0.53 -2.99 -19.22
CA GLU A 152 -0.01 -4.28 -19.69
C GLU A 152 -0.40 -5.42 -18.74
N THR A 153 -0.29 -5.20 -17.42
CA THR A 153 -0.58 -6.22 -16.41
C THR A 153 -1.83 -5.94 -15.59
N ALA A 154 -2.29 -4.68 -15.50
CA ALA A 154 -3.47 -4.36 -14.71
C ALA A 154 -4.72 -5.07 -15.24
N VAL A 155 -5.35 -5.90 -14.40
CA VAL A 155 -6.64 -6.55 -14.71
C VAL A 155 -7.72 -5.51 -14.99
N VAL A 156 -7.73 -4.43 -14.22
CA VAL A 156 -8.57 -3.24 -14.43
C VAL A 156 -7.70 -2.00 -14.32
N TYR A 157 -7.44 -1.36 -15.45
CA TYR A 157 -6.64 -0.14 -15.53
C TYR A 157 -7.48 1.12 -15.24
N GLY A 158 -8.06 1.19 -14.04
CA GLY A 158 -8.84 2.34 -13.55
C GLY A 158 -8.04 3.21 -12.58
N MET A 159 -7.79 2.68 -11.37
CA MET A 159 -7.05 3.39 -10.31
C MET A 159 -5.66 3.85 -10.78
N PRO A 160 -4.84 2.99 -11.44
CA PRO A 160 -3.53 3.43 -11.93
C PRO A 160 -3.62 4.46 -13.06
N LYS A 161 -4.59 4.31 -13.97
CA LYS A 161 -4.85 5.27 -15.04
C LYS A 161 -5.13 6.66 -14.47
N ARG A 162 -6.02 6.74 -13.48
CA ARG A 162 -6.35 8.03 -12.86
C ARG A 162 -5.14 8.65 -12.18
N ALA A 163 -4.31 7.86 -11.50
CA ALA A 163 -3.09 8.37 -10.88
C ALA A 163 -2.13 8.96 -11.92
N LYS A 164 -1.97 8.30 -13.08
CA LYS A 164 -1.14 8.80 -14.18
C LYS A 164 -1.70 10.05 -14.85
N GLU A 165 -3.02 10.15 -15.01
CA GLU A 165 -3.68 11.36 -15.50
C GLU A 165 -3.50 12.55 -14.54
N LEU A 166 -3.59 12.30 -13.23
CA LEU A 166 -3.44 13.34 -12.21
C LEU A 166 -2.00 13.84 -12.10
N ASN A 167 -1.03 12.93 -12.22
CA ASN A 167 0.39 13.24 -12.22
C ASN A 167 1.07 12.65 -13.47
N PRO A 168 1.23 13.45 -14.55
CA PRO A 168 1.89 12.99 -15.78
C PRO A 168 3.34 12.51 -15.58
N LYS A 169 4.01 12.94 -14.51
CA LYS A 169 5.37 12.52 -14.15
C LYS A 169 5.43 11.27 -13.27
N LEU A 170 4.28 10.72 -12.88
CA LEU A 170 4.21 9.47 -12.13
C LEU A 170 4.81 8.33 -12.93
N GLU A 171 5.68 7.55 -12.29
CA GLU A 171 6.23 6.33 -12.88
C GLU A 171 5.12 5.28 -13.01
N THR A 172 5.06 4.63 -14.17
CA THR A 172 4.16 3.52 -14.44
C THR A 172 4.95 2.33 -14.94
N ALA A 173 4.69 1.16 -14.39
CA ALA A 173 5.43 -0.05 -14.69
C ALA A 173 4.52 -1.28 -14.67
N ASN A 174 4.89 -2.32 -15.41
CA ASN A 174 4.23 -3.62 -15.29
C ASN A 174 4.56 -4.27 -13.94
N LEU A 175 3.77 -5.28 -13.58
CA LEU A 175 3.87 -5.91 -12.26
C LEU A 175 5.27 -6.46 -11.94
N GLN A 176 5.96 -7.01 -12.94
CA GLN A 176 7.33 -7.54 -12.78
C GLN A 176 8.32 -6.42 -12.45
N ASN A 177 8.27 -5.29 -13.15
CA ASN A 177 9.12 -4.15 -12.86
C ASN A 177 8.78 -3.50 -11.52
N ILE A 178 7.51 -3.47 -11.11
CA ILE A 178 7.12 -3.05 -9.75
C ILE A 178 7.77 -3.96 -8.70
N LYS A 179 7.78 -5.28 -8.92
CA LYS A 179 8.45 -6.24 -8.02
C LYS A 179 9.95 -5.94 -7.89
N ILE A 180 10.63 -5.70 -9.01
CA ILE A 180 12.06 -5.34 -9.02
C ILE A 180 12.31 -4.07 -8.22
N GLU A 181 11.51 -3.02 -8.43
CA GLU A 181 11.66 -1.76 -7.71
C GLU A 181 11.33 -1.86 -6.22
N LEU A 182 10.37 -2.72 -5.86
CA LEU A 182 10.06 -3.09 -4.48
C LEU A 182 11.24 -3.81 -3.82
N GLU A 183 11.80 -4.84 -4.47
CA GLU A 183 12.95 -5.60 -3.97
C GLU A 183 14.18 -4.70 -3.80
N LYS A 184 14.43 -3.81 -4.77
CA LYS A 184 15.47 -2.79 -4.66
C LYS A 184 15.24 -1.89 -3.45
N PHE A 185 14.04 -1.32 -3.34
CA PHE A 185 13.69 -0.42 -2.24
C PHE A 185 13.83 -1.06 -0.86
N ILE A 186 13.44 -2.33 -0.68
CA ILE A 186 13.57 -2.97 0.63
C ILE A 186 15.02 -3.30 0.99
N ASN A 187 15.87 -3.60 0.01
CA ASN A 187 17.25 -4.06 0.23
C ASN A 187 18.31 -2.93 0.29
N GLU A 188 18.05 -1.74 -0.26
CA GLU A 188 19.00 -0.60 -0.30
C GLU A 188 19.07 0.25 0.97
#